data_AF-A0A944H0D0-F1
#
_entry.id   AF-A0A944H0D0-F1
#
_cell.length_a   1.000
_cell.length_b   1.000
_cell.length_c   1.000
_cell.angle_alpha   90.00
_cell.angle_beta   90.00
_cell.angle_gamma   90.00
#
_symmetry.space_group_name_H-M   'P 1'
#
loop_
_entity.id
_entity.type
_entity.pdbx_description
1 polymer ?
#
loop_
_entity_poly.entity_id
_entity_poly.type
_entity_poly.pdbx_seq_one_letter_code
_entity_poly.pdbx_strand_id
1 'polypeptide(L)'
;MKRILLVILSVTTSILIGFSGHSSKVVMALPPQADIPEEILRTEIILTVRSPIDGRILTPAEYAELQAQIQISPPPRLASGIRDKVFLLQLRKTLLQLFPFLSI
;
A
#
# COMPACT_ATOMS: atom_id res chain seq x y z
N MET A 1 37.28 -15.73 -58.39
CA MET A 1 37.25 -14.68 -57.34
C MET A 1 35.86 -14.43 -56.78
N LYS A 2 34.82 -14.13 -57.59
CA LYS A 2 33.45 -13.83 -57.10
C LYS A 2 32.79 -14.94 -56.24
N ARG A 3 32.98 -16.22 -56.58
CA ARG A 3 32.43 -17.36 -55.81
C ARG A 3 33.09 -17.52 -54.42
N ILE A 4 34.38 -17.20 -54.31
CA ILE A 4 35.13 -17.26 -53.05
C ILE A 4 34.67 -16.13 -52.12
N LEU A 5 34.44 -14.93 -52.68
CA LEU A 5 33.90 -13.79 -51.92
C LEU A 5 32.53 -14.11 -51.30
N LEU A 6 31.64 -14.79 -52.04
CA LEU A 6 30.30 -15.15 -51.54
C LEU A 6 30.36 -16.16 -50.39
N VAL A 7 31.28 -17.12 -50.45
CA VAL A 7 31.47 -18.10 -49.36
C VAL A 7 32.01 -17.40 -48.11
N ILE A 8 32.97 -16.49 -48.26
CA ILE A 8 33.50 -15.71 -47.14
C ILE A 8 32.37 -14.87 -46.50
N LEU A 9 31.56 -14.19 -47.31
CA LEU A 9 30.44 -13.38 -46.83
C LEU A 9 29.40 -14.21 -46.06
N SER A 10 29.05 -15.41 -46.55
CA SER A 10 28.08 -16.27 -45.84
C SER A 10 28.60 -16.77 -44.51
N VAL A 11 29.90 -17.12 -44.44
CA VAL A 11 30.53 -17.60 -43.22
C VAL A 11 30.62 -16.48 -42.19
N THR A 12 31.05 -15.28 -42.59
CA THR A 12 31.14 -14.13 -41.68
C THR A 12 29.77 -13.72 -41.14
N THR A 13 28.73 -13.75 -41.99
CA THR A 13 27.37 -13.37 -41.58
C THR A 13 26.78 -14.39 -40.59
N SER A 14 27.02 -15.69 -40.82
CA SER A 14 26.56 -16.74 -39.91
C SER A 14 27.23 -16.67 -38.53
N ILE A 15 28.52 -16.37 -38.49
CA ILE A 15 29.26 -16.16 -37.23
C ILE A 15 28.73 -14.91 -36.49
N LEU A 16 28.45 -13.81 -37.20
CA LEU A 16 27.95 -12.58 -36.61
C LEU A 16 26.56 -12.76 -35.96
N ILE A 17 25.69 -13.53 -36.61
CA ILE A 17 24.34 -13.85 -36.12
C ILE A 17 24.42 -14.77 -34.91
N GLY A 18 25.29 -15.80 -34.94
CA GLY A 18 25.53 -16.69 -33.81
C GLY A 18 26.05 -15.95 -32.57
N PHE A 19 26.89 -14.93 -32.76
CA PHE A 19 27.43 -14.11 -31.67
C PHE A 19 26.40 -13.14 -31.08
N SER A 20 25.53 -12.56 -31.92
CA SER A 20 24.47 -11.65 -31.45
C SER A 20 23.35 -12.35 -30.67
N GLY A 21 23.19 -13.67 -30.82
CA GLY A 21 22.20 -14.46 -30.08
C GLY A 21 22.54 -14.75 -28.62
N HIS A 22 23.77 -14.47 -28.17
CA HIS A 22 24.24 -14.80 -26.81
C HIS A 22 24.15 -13.63 -25.82
N SER A 23 23.47 -12.55 -26.17
CA SER A 23 22.97 -11.61 -25.16
C SER A 23 21.77 -12.25 -24.48
N SER A 24 22.07 -13.08 -23.47
CA SER A 24 21.13 -13.52 -22.44
C SER A 24 20.21 -12.37 -22.12
N LYS A 25 18.90 -12.58 -22.32
CA LYS A 25 17.87 -11.66 -21.85
C LYS A 25 18.10 -11.52 -20.34
N VAL A 26 18.75 -10.44 -19.92
CA VAL A 26 18.72 -9.98 -18.54
C VAL A 26 17.24 -9.93 -18.21
N VAL A 27 16.82 -10.78 -17.28
CA VAL A 27 15.43 -10.92 -16.86
C VAL A 27 15.01 -9.58 -16.27
N MET A 28 14.51 -8.70 -17.14
CA MET A 28 14.14 -7.31 -16.86
C MET A 28 12.80 -7.21 -16.10
N ALA A 29 12.39 -8.30 -15.45
CA ALA A 29 11.13 -8.42 -14.71
C ALA A 29 11.36 -8.78 -13.23
N LEU A 30 12.62 -8.95 -12.81
CA LEU A 30 12.91 -9.05 -11.38
C LEU A 30 12.93 -7.63 -10.80
N PRO A 31 12.23 -7.38 -9.69
CA PRO A 31 12.35 -6.11 -8.98
C PRO A 31 13.82 -5.88 -8.61
N PRO A 32 14.24 -4.61 -8.46
CA PRO A 32 15.58 -4.29 -7.96
C PRO A 32 15.88 -5.14 -6.72
N GLN A 33 17.07 -5.73 -6.63
CA GLN A 33 17.47 -6.58 -5.49
C GLN A 33 17.39 -5.87 -4.12
N ALA A 34 17.25 -4.54 -4.13
CA ALA A 34 17.06 -3.72 -2.94
C ALA A 34 15.63 -3.78 -2.36
N ASP A 35 14.63 -4.17 -3.16
CA ASP A 35 13.25 -4.27 -2.69
C ASP A 35 13.04 -5.62 -1.99
N ILE A 36 12.70 -5.56 -0.69
CA ILE A 36 12.41 -6.74 0.11
C ILE A 36 11.10 -7.37 -0.42
N PRO A 37 11.09 -8.65 -0.80
CA PRO A 37 9.88 -9.33 -1.23
C PRO A 37 8.77 -9.29 -0.18
N GLU A 38 7.53 -9.17 -0.62
CA GLU A 38 6.37 -9.16 0.27
C GLU A 38 6.26 -10.42 1.11
N GLU A 39 6.70 -11.57 0.58
CA GLU A 39 6.72 -12.85 1.30
C GLU A 39 7.59 -12.77 2.55
N ILE A 40 8.68 -12.00 2.51
CA ILE A 40 9.56 -11.78 3.67
C ILE A 40 8.89 -10.81 4.64
N LEU A 41 8.33 -9.70 4.15
CA LEU A 41 7.64 -8.71 4.98
C LEU A 41 6.42 -9.28 5.72
N ARG A 42 5.71 -10.24 5.10
CA ARG A 42 4.59 -10.95 5.74
C ARG A 42 5.03 -11.85 6.90
N THR A 43 6.28 -12.29 6.88
CA THR A 43 6.87 -13.12 7.95
C THR A 43 7.63 -12.31 9.01
N GLU A 44 7.86 -11.02 8.75
CA GLU A 44 8.55 -10.15 9.71
C GLU A 44 7.64 -9.86 10.91
N ILE A 45 8.10 -10.28 12.09
CA ILE A 45 7.40 -10.01 13.35
C ILE A 45 7.66 -8.55 13.70
N ILE A 46 6.61 -7.72 13.74
CA ILE A 46 6.71 -6.32 14.12
C ILE A 46 7.10 -6.24 15.61
N LEU A 47 8.38 -6.03 15.90
CA LEU A 47 8.93 -5.99 17.26
C LEU A 47 8.69 -4.67 17.99
N THR A 48 8.31 -3.62 17.25
CA THR A 48 8.11 -2.27 17.82
C THR A 48 6.81 -1.68 17.28
N VAL A 49 5.92 -1.28 18.18
CA VAL A 49 4.63 -0.65 17.86
C VAL A 49 4.59 0.71 18.55
N ARG A 50 3.86 1.68 18.00
CA ARG A 50 3.64 2.96 18.68
C ARG A 50 2.33 2.94 19.47
N SER A 51 2.34 3.49 20.67
CA SER A 51 1.15 3.68 21.48
C SER A 51 0.12 4.55 20.73
N PRO A 52 -1.15 4.13 20.65
CA PRO A 52 -2.21 4.92 20.02
C PRO A 52 -2.60 6.17 20.83
N ILE A 53 -2.17 6.24 22.10
CA ILE A 53 -2.48 7.35 23.01
C ILE A 53 -1.33 8.37 23.01
N ASP A 54 -0.09 7.89 23.22
CA ASP A 54 1.07 8.76 23.50
C ASP A 54 2.15 8.73 22.42
N GLY A 55 2.02 7.88 21.40
CA GLY A 55 3.02 7.73 20.32
C GLY A 55 4.37 7.12 20.73
N ARG A 56 4.53 6.71 22.00
CA ARG A 56 5.74 6.05 22.52
C ARG A 56 5.94 4.67 21.88
N ILE A 57 7.19 4.26 21.72
CA ILE A 57 7.52 2.91 21.25
C ILE A 57 7.21 1.92 22.38
N LEU A 58 6.41 0.90 22.06
CA LEU A 58 5.96 -0.17 22.95
C LEU A 58 6.36 -1.52 22.36
N THR A 59 6.60 -2.48 23.26
CA THR A 59 6.74 -3.88 22.90
C THR A 59 5.37 -4.50 22.55
N PRO A 60 5.33 -5.61 21.79
CA PRO A 60 4.07 -6.26 21.43
C PRO A 60 3.25 -6.73 22.65
N ALA A 61 3.92 -7.14 23.72
CA ALA A 61 3.27 -7.57 24.96
C ALA A 61 2.56 -6.40 25.66
N GLU A 62 3.27 -5.27 25.84
CA GLU A 62 2.70 -4.04 26.42
C GLU A 62 1.55 -3.50 25.56
N TYR A 63 1.66 -3.61 24.23
CA TYR A 63 0.59 -3.22 23.32
C TYR A 63 -0.65 -4.10 23.51
N ALA A 64 -0.50 -5.42 23.67
CA ALA A 64 -1.62 -6.33 23.91
C ALA A 64 -2.35 -6.01 25.23
N GLU A 65 -1.60 -5.70 26.28
CA GLU A 65 -2.17 -5.27 27.57
C GLU A 65 -2.91 -3.93 27.46
N LEU A 66 -2.33 -2.96 26.75
CA LEU A 66 -2.95 -1.65 26.51
C LEU A 66 -4.22 -1.79 25.65
N GLN A 67 -4.19 -2.67 24.65
CA GLN A 67 -5.35 -2.96 23.80
C GLN A 67 -6.48 -3.62 24.59
N ALA A 68 -6.15 -4.54 25.52
CA ALA A 68 -7.13 -5.14 26.42
C ALA A 68 -7.78 -4.10 27.33
N GLN A 69 -7.00 -3.16 27.88
CA GLN A 69 -7.53 -2.05 28.69
C GLN A 69 -8.48 -1.13 27.90
N ILE A 70 -8.14 -0.82 26.64
CA ILE A 70 -8.97 0.03 25.77
C ILE A 70 -10.28 -0.68 25.40
N GLN A 71 -10.25 -1.98 25.09
CA GLN A 71 -11.45 -2.73 24.69
C GLN A 71 -12.47 -2.90 25.82
N ILE A 72 -12.02 -2.89 27.08
CA ILE A 72 -12.92 -3.02 28.25
C ILE A 72 -13.77 -1.76 28.44
N SER A 73 -13.32 -0.59 27.94
CA SER A 73 -14.08 0.64 28.08
C SER A 73 -15.07 0.80 26.93
N PRO A 74 -16.39 0.74 27.17
CA PRO A 74 -17.35 1.08 26.12
C PRO A 74 -17.06 2.51 25.66
N PRO A 75 -17.11 2.80 24.35
CA PRO A 75 -16.85 4.14 23.85
C PRO A 75 -17.76 5.13 24.61
N PRO A 76 -17.21 6.27 25.06
CA PRO A 76 -17.95 7.20 25.88
C PRO A 76 -19.23 7.58 25.15
N ARG A 77 -20.38 7.20 25.74
CA ARG A 77 -21.68 7.54 25.15
C ARG A 77 -21.85 9.05 25.30
N LEU A 78 -22.01 9.73 24.17
CA LEU A 78 -22.40 11.15 24.18
C LEU A 78 -23.61 11.33 25.09
N ALA A 79 -23.58 12.36 25.95
CA ALA A 79 -24.72 12.70 26.80
C ALA A 79 -25.99 12.77 25.93
N SER A 80 -27.09 12.16 26.39
CA SER A 80 -28.33 12.04 25.62
C SER A 80 -28.81 13.40 25.08
N GLY A 81 -28.75 14.45 25.90
CA GLY A 81 -29.13 15.79 25.49
C GLY A 81 -28.27 16.42 24.38
N ILE A 82 -27.02 15.97 24.18
CA ILE A 82 -26.18 16.42 23.05
C ILE A 82 -26.61 15.72 21.77
N ARG A 83 -26.89 14.41 21.83
CA ARG A 83 -27.37 13.63 20.69
C ARG A 83 -28.67 14.21 20.13
N ASP A 84 -29.61 14.55 21.02
CA ASP A 84 -30.91 15.11 20.63
C ASP A 84 -30.75 16.49 19.96
N LYS A 85 -29.89 17.36 20.52
CA LYS A 85 -29.58 18.66 19.92
C LYS A 85 -28.94 18.54 18.54
N VAL A 86 -27.96 17.64 18.39
CA VAL A 86 -27.31 17.38 17.08
C VAL A 86 -28.32 16.88 16.06
N PHE A 87 -29.22 15.97 16.46
CA PHE A 87 -30.30 15.48 15.61
C PHE A 87 -31.22 16.61 15.15
N LEU A 88 -31.66 17.50 16.06
CA LEU A 88 -32.50 18.65 15.72
C LEU A 88 -31.79 19.64 14.78
N LEU A 89 -30.48 19.86 14.96
CA LEU A 89 -29.70 20.70 14.05
C LEU A 89 -29.59 20.08 12.65
N GLN A 90 -29.35 18.77 12.57
CA GLN A 90 -29.33 18.04 11.29
C GLN A 90 -30.68 18.11 10.60
N LEU A 91 -31.78 17.90 11.35
CA LEU A 91 -33.14 17.99 10.82
C LEU A 91 -33.48 19.41 10.33
N ARG A 92 -33.10 20.44 11.10
CA ARG A 92 -33.26 21.84 10.67
C ARG A 92 -32.50 22.09 9.36
N LYS A 93 -31.25 21.62 9.27
CA LYS A 93 -30.42 21.80 8.08
C LYS A 93 -31.02 21.12 6.85
N THR A 94 -31.51 19.89 6.99
CA THR A 94 -32.13 19.15 5.88
C THR A 94 -33.43 19.80 5.43
N LEU A 95 -34.26 20.29 6.36
CA LEU A 95 -35.48 21.01 6.03
C LEU A 95 -35.20 22.31 5.26
N LEU A 96 -34.23 23.11 5.69
CA LEU A 96 -33.84 24.34 4.97
C LEU A 96 -33.23 24.05 3.60
N GLN A 97 -32.56 22.90 3.44
CA GLN A 97 -32.01 22.47 2.16
C GLN A 97 -33.10 22.02 1.18
N LEU A 98 -34.12 21.30 1.65
CA LEU A 98 -35.22 20.80 0.82
C LEU A 98 -36.25 21.89 0.52
N PHE A 99 -36.47 22.79 1.47
CA PHE A 99 -37.46 23.86 1.39
C PHE A 99 -36.80 25.22 1.58
N PRO A 100 -36.13 25.76 0.54
CA PRO A 100 -35.40 27.03 0.62
C PRO A 100 -36.32 28.25 0.85
N PHE A 101 -37.63 28.09 0.73
CA PHE A 101 -38.66 29.10 0.99
C PHE A 101 -39.17 29.11 2.45
N LEU A 102 -38.80 28.11 3.26
CA LEU A 102 -39.10 28.05 4.70
C LEU A 102 -38.17 28.98 5.51
N SER A 103 -37.54 29.96 4.84
CA SER A 103 -36.66 30.96 5.42
C SER A 103 -37.43 31.81 6.44
N ILE A 104 -37.27 31.47 7.72
CA ILE A 104 -37.57 32.29 8.90
C ILE A 104 -36.24 32.69 9.53
#